data_AF-A0A971VX81-F1
#
_entry.id   AF-A0A971VX81-F1
#
_cell.length_a   1.000
_cell.length_b   1.000
_cell.length_c   1.000
_cell.angle_alpha   90.00
_cell.angle_beta   90.00
_cell.angle_gamma   90.00
#
_symmetry.space_group_name_H-M   'P 1'
#
loop_
_entity.id
_entity.type
_entity.pdbx_description
1 polymer ?
#
loop_
_entity_poly.entity_id
_entity_poly.type
_entity_poly.pdbx_seq_one_letter_code
_entity_poly.pdbx_strand_id
1 'polypeptide(L)'
;MSKRTKMLIFLSCTVIAVLFGLFIYFSTRGPEVLVTKLPLPSVSNPYALVETEENYSPLSLFALLTDGQFALLREGSAGNQILSIAKSSKECAVLIEDGNENVIDIYAVLRLLPEDISSLSKGELPKSWKTILGNTEVIKSKEKSSWEIKTRNSSYPLYYSTEREVVIISQNKNSFLKLLNIKSGAEKGIPRNFWEKEKGWPAHIEICDGGLMFAEDSPESPLVLRAAWRSHDTDKKNDKIGEAIWRIKGLEKRISPLFLKSLKPKTWDTANCIIPEPLLISAGLNIDKLSGSQKDWPFPLNTAAEFGTTIGLSVKQIQKILSGETIFSIGGHNKLLWFSLPGFMVEFTGDKDLMKELVNAFWSRLFLGVEPKPMDGFDFGGTANVPFSVVGAGRENIAILGLLSPESIKATGRLDSFLKSDEKAIGWVIADLPRTGAALRDMTKMNAFMSDSSLDEDHSYGDDTEDIFQPDSSFSPFDQGISDSFGNVLKDMGKTLIVWETADSGRINWYKNSK
;
A
#
# COMPACT_ATOMS: atom_id res chain seq x y z
N MET A 1 3.68 14.92 -17.95
CA MET A 1 3.61 14.69 -16.49
C MET A 1 4.89 15.15 -15.79
N SER A 2 4.82 16.02 -14.78
CA SER A 2 6.02 16.56 -14.09
C SER A 2 6.70 15.48 -13.23
N LYS A 3 8.02 15.62 -12.93
CA LYS A 3 8.72 14.73 -11.99
C LYS A 3 8.05 14.68 -10.61
N ARG A 4 7.44 15.79 -10.18
CA ARG A 4 6.66 15.88 -8.92
C ARG A 4 5.39 15.03 -8.97
N THR A 5 4.68 15.03 -10.10
CA THR A 5 3.50 14.18 -10.30
C THR A 5 3.88 12.70 -10.36
N LYS A 6 5.03 12.36 -10.96
CA LYS A 6 5.59 11.00 -10.93
C LYS A 6 5.96 10.58 -9.51
N MET A 7 6.61 11.45 -8.73
CA MET A 7 6.94 11.21 -7.32
C MET A 7 5.68 11.06 -6.46
N LEU A 8 4.61 11.79 -6.76
CA LEU A 8 3.33 11.73 -6.04
C LEU A 8 2.56 10.43 -6.30
N ILE A 9 2.38 10.06 -7.57
CA ILE A 9 1.76 8.79 -7.95
C ILE A 9 2.62 7.65 -7.42
N PHE A 10 3.94 7.78 -7.53
CA PHE A 10 4.86 6.83 -6.95
C PHE A 10 4.72 6.77 -5.42
N LEU A 11 4.69 7.87 -4.67
CA LEU A 11 4.54 7.86 -3.20
C LEU A 11 3.18 7.32 -2.76
N SER A 12 2.10 7.61 -3.48
CA SER A 12 0.74 7.14 -3.15
C SER A 12 0.53 5.67 -3.53
N CYS A 13 1.00 5.24 -4.70
CA CYS A 13 1.11 3.82 -5.04
C CYS A 13 2.11 3.10 -4.13
N THR A 14 3.16 3.76 -3.66
CA THR A 14 4.12 3.23 -2.68
C THR A 14 3.50 3.20 -1.29
N VAL A 15 2.61 4.11 -0.89
CA VAL A 15 1.90 4.03 0.39
C VAL A 15 0.90 2.87 0.34
N ILE A 16 0.17 2.69 -0.76
CA ILE A 16 -0.69 1.52 -0.96
C ILE A 16 0.15 0.24 -1.05
N ALA A 17 1.26 0.23 -1.79
CA ALA A 17 2.17 -0.90 -1.92
C ALA A 17 3.09 -1.09 -0.70
N VAL A 18 3.23 -0.13 0.21
CA VAL A 18 3.89 -0.27 1.52
C VAL A 18 2.88 -0.88 2.47
N LEU A 19 1.63 -0.39 2.48
CA LEU A 19 0.53 -1.00 3.24
C LEU A 19 0.25 -2.45 2.80
N PHE A 20 0.46 -2.77 1.52
CA PHE A 20 0.31 -4.13 0.97
C PHE A 20 1.61 -4.93 0.85
N GLY A 21 2.79 -4.28 0.88
CA GLY A 21 4.10 -4.87 0.51
C GLY A 21 5.09 -5.08 1.67
N LEU A 22 4.68 -4.86 2.92
CA LEU A 22 5.57 -5.02 4.08
C LEU A 22 5.82 -6.52 4.43
N PHE A 23 6.98 -7.00 3.99
CA PHE A 23 8.03 -7.74 4.73
C PHE A 23 7.85 -9.15 5.31
N ILE A 24 8.80 -10.00 4.90
CA ILE A 24 9.31 -11.24 5.51
C ILE A 24 10.86 -11.01 5.57
N TYR A 25 11.60 -11.08 6.68
CA TYR A 25 11.99 -12.25 7.50
C TYR A 25 12.70 -11.79 8.80
N PHE A 26 12.88 -12.68 9.79
CA PHE A 26 13.08 -12.45 11.25
C PHE A 26 14.38 -11.80 11.78
N SER A 27 14.30 -11.15 12.97
CA SER A 27 14.94 -11.55 14.26
C SER A 27 14.96 -10.39 15.28
N THR A 28 14.59 -10.59 16.54
CA THR A 28 14.29 -9.50 17.49
C THR A 28 15.51 -8.90 18.20
N ARG A 29 15.68 -7.57 18.09
CA ARG A 29 16.03 -6.63 19.17
C ARG A 29 15.58 -5.21 18.78
N GLY A 30 15.78 -4.22 19.63
CA GLY A 30 15.39 -2.83 19.35
C GLY A 30 16.65 -1.96 19.24
N PRO A 31 16.73 -1.03 18.26
CA PRO A 31 17.98 -0.36 17.95
C PRO A 31 18.35 0.75 18.96
N GLU A 32 19.65 1.01 19.08
CA GLU A 32 20.14 2.33 19.48
C GLU A 32 19.79 3.32 18.38
N VAL A 33 19.23 4.49 18.72
CA VAL A 33 18.63 5.44 17.76
C VAL A 33 19.68 6.07 16.80
N LEU A 34 20.03 5.36 15.73
CA LEU A 34 20.89 5.81 14.62
C LEU A 34 20.29 7.02 13.91
N VAL A 35 18.96 7.13 13.91
CA VAL A 35 18.23 8.24 13.29
C VAL A 35 18.70 9.60 13.81
N THR A 36 19.21 9.67 15.04
CA THR A 36 19.72 10.93 15.64
C THR A 36 20.95 11.52 14.94
N LYS A 37 21.66 10.70 14.15
CA LYS A 37 22.81 11.13 13.34
C LYS A 37 22.40 11.66 11.96
N LEU A 38 21.12 11.60 11.61
CA LEU A 38 20.58 12.15 10.37
C LEU A 38 20.09 13.59 10.58
N PRO A 39 20.07 14.41 9.51
CA PRO A 39 19.49 15.74 9.55
C PRO A 39 17.98 15.67 9.85
N LEU A 40 17.47 16.70 10.51
CA LEU A 40 16.03 16.85 10.68
C LEU A 40 15.38 17.13 9.31
N PRO A 41 14.44 16.28 8.85
CA PRO A 41 13.84 16.47 7.53
C PRO A 41 12.95 17.71 7.50
N SER A 42 12.90 18.38 6.34
CA SER A 42 11.99 19.50 6.13
C SER A 42 10.56 19.01 5.97
N VAL A 43 9.67 19.55 6.80
CA VAL A 43 8.23 19.24 6.76
C VAL A 43 7.54 19.80 5.50
N SER A 44 8.18 20.74 4.81
CA SER A 44 7.69 21.32 3.55
C SER A 44 7.96 20.46 2.32
N ASN A 45 8.87 19.48 2.44
CA ASN A 45 9.32 18.68 1.31
C ASN A 45 8.89 17.23 1.54
N PRO A 46 8.57 16.47 0.46
CA PRO A 46 8.40 15.05 0.58
C PRO A 46 9.66 14.38 1.10
N TYR A 47 9.50 13.47 2.05
CA TYR A 47 10.61 12.66 2.52
C TYR A 47 10.15 11.27 3.00
N ALA A 48 11.09 10.33 3.01
CA ALA A 48 10.96 9.03 3.63
C ALA A 48 12.15 8.81 4.56
N LEU A 49 11.86 8.53 5.83
CA LEU A 49 12.81 8.21 6.87
C LEU A 49 12.57 6.79 7.33
N VAL A 50 13.59 5.94 7.27
CA VAL A 50 13.53 4.53 7.64
C VAL A 50 14.61 4.26 8.68
N GLU A 51 14.29 3.53 9.74
CA GLU A 51 15.27 2.96 10.67
C GLU A 51 14.95 1.49 10.88
N THR A 52 15.91 0.60 10.65
CA THR A 52 15.70 -0.86 10.75
C THR A 52 16.93 -1.59 11.27
N GLU A 53 16.70 -2.65 12.02
CA GLU A 53 17.69 -3.71 12.25
C GLU A 53 17.82 -4.67 11.05
N GLU A 54 18.86 -5.50 11.09
CA GLU A 54 19.14 -6.58 10.15
C GLU A 54 17.88 -7.42 9.91
N ASN A 55 17.61 -7.74 8.65
CA ASN A 55 16.44 -8.49 8.19
C ASN A 55 15.07 -7.76 8.24
N TYR A 56 14.96 -6.58 8.86
CA TYR A 56 13.72 -5.78 8.79
C TYR A 56 13.75 -4.67 7.76
N SER A 57 14.87 -4.49 7.05
CA SER A 57 14.98 -3.50 5.98
C SER A 57 13.81 -3.64 5.01
N PRO A 58 13.17 -2.53 4.60
CA PRO A 58 11.99 -2.60 3.79
C PRO A 58 12.34 -2.87 2.31
N LEU A 59 12.79 -4.09 2.00
CA LEU A 59 13.17 -4.59 0.67
C LEU A 59 12.21 -4.21 -0.45
N SER A 60 10.88 -4.40 -0.31
CA SER A 60 9.86 -4.04 -1.29
C SER A 60 9.78 -2.53 -1.54
N LEU A 61 9.90 -1.71 -0.48
CA LEU A 61 9.96 -0.25 -0.62
C LEU A 61 11.23 0.17 -1.37
N PHE A 62 12.36 -0.43 -1.01
CA PHE A 62 13.61 -0.19 -1.72
C PHE A 62 13.54 -0.66 -3.17
N ALA A 63 12.94 -1.82 -3.45
CA ALA A 63 12.71 -2.34 -4.79
C ALA A 63 11.80 -1.42 -5.60
N LEU A 64 10.72 -0.86 -5.02
CA LEU A 64 9.93 0.15 -5.70
C LEU A 64 10.78 1.37 -6.07
N LEU A 65 11.66 1.82 -5.16
CA LEU A 65 12.51 2.98 -5.40
C LEU A 65 13.60 2.71 -6.45
N THR A 66 14.05 1.45 -6.57
CA THR A 66 15.21 1.09 -7.39
C THR A 66 14.91 0.36 -8.69
N ASP A 67 13.79 -0.37 -8.73
CA ASP A 67 13.47 -1.35 -9.76
C ASP A 67 12.20 -0.92 -10.51
N GLY A 68 12.12 -1.28 -11.79
CA GLY A 68 10.99 -0.95 -12.66
C GLY A 68 11.13 0.38 -13.43
N GLN A 69 10.23 0.58 -14.39
CA GLN A 69 10.30 1.67 -15.37
C GLN A 69 10.29 3.07 -14.74
N PHE A 70 9.66 3.19 -13.56
CA PHE A 70 9.46 4.43 -12.82
C PHE A 70 10.38 4.58 -11.60
N ALA A 71 11.36 3.69 -11.43
CA ALA A 71 12.32 3.77 -10.33
C ALA A 71 12.98 5.14 -10.27
N LEU A 72 12.90 5.77 -9.10
CA LEU A 72 13.47 7.08 -8.82
C LEU A 72 14.99 6.98 -8.68
N LEU A 73 15.46 5.87 -8.11
CA LEU A 73 16.84 5.55 -7.80
C LEU A 73 17.27 4.34 -8.65
N ARG A 74 17.27 4.51 -9.97
CA ARG A 74 17.59 3.43 -10.93
C ARG A 74 18.92 2.74 -10.63
N GLU A 75 19.04 1.51 -11.08
CA GLU A 75 20.28 0.72 -11.02
C GLU A 75 21.49 1.55 -11.49
N GLY A 76 22.58 1.48 -10.72
CA GLY A 76 23.81 2.25 -10.97
C GLY A 76 23.80 3.69 -10.43
N SER A 77 22.67 4.23 -9.98
CA SER A 77 22.63 5.52 -9.28
C SER A 77 23.26 5.45 -7.88
N ALA A 78 23.78 6.58 -7.40
CA ALA A 78 24.32 6.69 -6.04
C ALA A 78 23.28 6.30 -4.97
N GLY A 79 22.00 6.67 -5.16
CA GLY A 79 20.91 6.27 -4.28
C GLY A 79 20.65 4.76 -4.26
N ASN A 80 20.65 4.11 -5.42
CA ASN A 80 20.55 2.64 -5.51
C ASN A 80 21.68 1.94 -4.75
N GLN A 81 22.91 2.44 -4.90
CA GLN A 81 24.08 1.92 -4.23
C GLN A 81 23.98 2.08 -2.71
N ILE A 82 23.58 3.25 -2.20
CA ILE A 82 23.37 3.49 -0.77
C ILE A 82 22.29 2.56 -0.21
N LEU A 83 21.14 2.43 -0.89
CA LEU A 83 20.07 1.53 -0.44
C LEU A 83 20.51 0.07 -0.46
N SER A 84 21.24 -0.36 -1.47
CA SER A 84 21.78 -1.72 -1.56
C SER A 84 22.78 -2.02 -0.44
N ILE A 85 23.61 -1.04 -0.10
CA ILE A 85 24.52 -1.13 1.05
C ILE A 85 23.71 -1.21 2.37
N ALA A 86 22.70 -0.36 2.53
CA ALA A 86 21.86 -0.32 3.73
C ALA A 86 21.15 -1.67 3.98
N LYS A 87 20.64 -2.33 2.91
CA LYS A 87 20.04 -3.68 2.97
C LYS A 87 20.96 -4.74 3.60
N SER A 88 22.28 -4.56 3.49
CA SER A 88 23.28 -5.54 3.98
C SER A 88 23.87 -5.21 5.35
N SER A 89 23.40 -4.13 5.99
CA SER A 89 23.92 -3.65 7.26
C SER A 89 23.19 -4.27 8.46
N LYS A 90 23.83 -4.25 9.64
CA LYS A 90 23.23 -4.76 10.88
C LYS A 90 22.12 -3.87 11.40
N GLU A 91 22.31 -2.57 11.25
CA GLU A 91 21.31 -1.56 11.55
C GLU A 91 21.51 -0.44 10.54
N CYS A 92 20.42 0.11 10.01
CA CYS A 92 20.47 1.29 9.16
C CYS A 92 19.42 2.30 9.54
N ALA A 93 19.78 3.57 9.45
CA ALA A 93 18.86 4.67 9.31
C ALA A 93 19.11 5.37 7.98
N VAL A 94 18.06 5.55 7.17
CA VAL A 94 18.12 6.17 5.85
C VAL A 94 17.08 7.28 5.77
N LEU A 95 17.50 8.47 5.36
CA LEU A 95 16.63 9.58 4.99
C LEU A 95 16.76 9.86 3.50
N ILE A 96 15.63 9.87 2.81
CA ILE A 96 15.48 10.28 1.41
C ILE A 96 14.58 11.51 1.43
N GLU A 97 15.06 12.64 0.94
CA GLU A 97 14.34 13.92 0.96
C GLU A 97 14.37 14.55 -0.43
N ASP A 98 13.26 15.15 -0.86
CA ASP A 98 13.28 16.04 -2.03
C ASP A 98 14.04 17.32 -1.66
N GLY A 99 15.30 17.40 -2.09
CA GLY A 99 16.18 18.52 -1.81
C GLY A 99 15.88 19.74 -2.69
N ASN A 100 16.70 20.77 -2.55
CA ASN A 100 16.61 21.95 -3.41
C ASN A 100 17.01 21.60 -4.85
N GLU A 101 16.45 22.33 -5.84
CA GLU A 101 16.83 22.25 -7.26
C GLU A 101 16.51 20.92 -7.99
N ASN A 102 15.49 20.16 -7.55
CA ASN A 102 15.10 18.85 -8.11
C ASN A 102 16.17 17.76 -7.95
N VAL A 103 17.03 17.88 -6.93
CA VAL A 103 17.99 16.83 -6.55
C VAL A 103 17.45 16.15 -5.30
N ILE A 104 17.32 14.83 -5.35
CA ILE A 104 16.98 14.03 -4.18
C ILE A 104 18.22 14.02 -3.28
N ASP A 105 18.05 14.29 -2.00
CA ASP A 105 19.11 14.12 -1.02
C ASP A 105 18.95 12.76 -0.33
N ILE A 106 20.04 12.02 -0.23
CA ILE A 106 20.07 10.72 0.46
C ILE A 106 21.14 10.75 1.52
N TYR A 107 20.73 10.46 2.75
CA TYR A 107 21.56 10.37 3.93
C TYR A 107 21.38 8.98 4.52
N ALA A 108 22.48 8.30 4.83
CA ALA A 108 22.39 7.03 5.54
C ALA A 108 23.44 6.93 6.66
N VAL A 109 23.02 6.28 7.73
CA VAL A 109 23.81 5.96 8.92
C VAL A 109 23.70 4.46 9.10
N LEU A 110 24.82 3.75 9.10
CA LEU A 110 24.87 2.30 9.08
C LEU A 110 25.72 1.79 10.23
N ARG A 111 25.22 0.83 11.00
CA ARG A 111 26.07 0.02 11.89
C ARG A 111 26.53 -1.22 11.12
N LEU A 112 27.84 -1.41 11.06
CA LEU A 112 28.46 -2.53 10.35
C LEU A 112 29.22 -3.43 11.32
N LEU A 113 29.70 -4.57 10.80
CA LEU A 113 30.61 -5.43 11.55
C LEU A 113 31.93 -4.70 11.84
N PRO A 114 32.59 -4.97 12.98
CA PRO A 114 33.86 -4.31 13.34
C PRO A 114 34.96 -4.45 12.27
N GLU A 115 34.99 -5.57 11.55
CA GLU A 115 35.93 -5.83 10.45
C GLU A 115 35.68 -4.91 9.23
N ASP A 116 34.42 -4.67 8.88
CA ASP A 116 34.02 -3.78 7.78
C ASP A 116 34.35 -2.33 8.13
N ILE A 117 34.06 -1.92 9.37
CA ILE A 117 34.45 -0.60 9.90
C ILE A 117 35.96 -0.40 9.86
N SER A 118 36.74 -1.39 10.30
CA SER A 118 38.20 -1.31 10.30
C SER A 118 38.74 -1.12 8.88
N SER A 119 38.18 -1.84 7.92
CA SER A 119 38.52 -1.72 6.50
C SER A 119 38.19 -0.31 5.98
N LEU A 120 36.94 0.14 6.18
CA LEU A 120 36.47 1.46 5.72
C LEU A 120 37.27 2.61 6.32
N SER A 121 37.71 2.49 7.58
CA SER A 121 38.53 3.51 8.26
C SER A 121 39.90 3.71 7.60
N LYS A 122 40.42 2.67 6.92
CA LYS A 122 41.68 2.69 6.18
C LYS A 122 41.51 3.09 4.70
N GLY A 123 40.26 3.32 4.25
CA GLY A 123 39.95 3.58 2.84
C GLY A 123 39.78 2.31 2.01
N GLU A 124 39.66 1.14 2.64
CA GLU A 124 39.47 -0.14 1.97
C GLU A 124 38.00 -0.55 2.03
N LEU A 125 37.40 -0.87 0.88
CA LEU A 125 36.01 -1.31 0.85
C LEU A 125 35.86 -2.77 1.32
N PRO A 126 34.86 -3.07 2.17
CA PRO A 126 34.54 -4.43 2.57
C PRO A 126 33.99 -5.23 1.38
N LYS A 127 34.01 -6.57 1.50
CA LYS A 127 33.61 -7.46 0.40
C LYS A 127 32.17 -7.21 -0.05
N SER A 128 31.24 -7.00 0.89
CA SER A 128 29.83 -6.69 0.62
C SER A 128 29.69 -5.45 -0.27
N TRP A 129 30.45 -4.40 0.01
CA TRP A 129 30.41 -3.16 -0.77
C TRP A 129 31.07 -3.30 -2.13
N LYS A 130 32.17 -4.07 -2.23
CA LYS A 130 32.82 -4.36 -3.53
C LYS A 130 31.89 -5.09 -4.48
N THR A 131 31.07 -6.02 -3.97
CA THR A 131 30.07 -6.72 -4.78
C THR A 131 29.00 -5.76 -5.32
N ILE A 132 28.57 -4.79 -4.51
CA ILE A 132 27.53 -3.81 -4.89
C ILE A 132 28.08 -2.73 -5.83
N LEU A 133 29.26 -2.19 -5.53
CA LEU A 133 29.83 -1.02 -6.20
C LEU A 133 30.70 -1.38 -7.41
N GLY A 134 31.13 -2.64 -7.50
CA GLY A 134 32.02 -3.12 -8.56
C GLY A 134 33.41 -2.47 -8.50
N ASN A 135 33.95 -2.11 -9.67
CA ASN A 135 35.26 -1.48 -9.78
C ASN A 135 35.21 0.00 -9.38
N THR A 136 35.80 0.31 -8.22
CA THR A 136 35.79 1.64 -7.63
C THR A 136 37.18 2.14 -7.24
N GLU A 137 37.35 3.46 -7.26
CA GLU A 137 38.50 4.14 -6.67
C GLU A 137 38.06 4.84 -5.38
N VAL A 138 38.83 4.65 -4.29
CA VAL A 138 38.58 5.33 -3.01
C VAL A 138 39.66 6.37 -2.80
N ILE A 139 39.24 7.63 -2.68
CA ILE A 139 40.12 8.78 -2.54
C ILE A 139 39.90 9.39 -1.17
N LYS A 140 40.98 9.70 -0.45
CA LYS A 140 40.89 10.39 0.83
C LYS A 140 40.41 11.83 0.60
N SER A 141 39.31 12.22 1.26
CA SER A 141 38.82 13.61 1.21
C SER A 141 39.74 14.53 2.01
N LYS A 142 39.59 15.84 1.78
CA LYS A 142 40.24 16.89 2.59
C LYS A 142 39.72 16.92 4.02
N GLU A 143 38.50 16.45 4.27
CA GLU A 143 37.96 16.35 5.63
C GLU A 143 38.57 15.16 6.40
N LYS A 144 38.74 15.31 7.71
CA LYS A 144 39.37 14.29 8.57
C LYS A 144 38.53 13.01 8.62
N SER A 145 39.15 11.88 8.29
CA SER A 145 38.50 10.56 8.28
C SER A 145 37.29 10.47 7.33
N SER A 146 37.35 11.20 6.22
CA SER A 146 36.35 11.19 5.15
C SER A 146 36.95 10.69 3.86
N TRP A 147 36.13 9.99 3.07
CA TRP A 147 36.54 9.31 1.85
C TRP A 147 35.50 9.55 0.76
N GLU A 148 35.97 9.62 -0.48
CA GLU A 148 35.18 9.71 -1.70
C GLU A 148 35.33 8.41 -2.48
N ILE A 149 34.22 7.76 -2.83
CA ILE A 149 34.18 6.59 -3.68
C ILE A 149 33.75 7.04 -5.08
N LYS A 150 34.64 6.89 -6.04
CA LYS A 150 34.34 7.07 -7.47
C LYS A 150 34.08 5.71 -8.10
N THR A 151 32.88 5.52 -8.61
CA THR A 151 32.49 4.33 -9.37
C THR A 151 32.65 4.64 -10.87
N ARG A 152 33.26 3.74 -11.65
CA ARG A 152 33.49 3.99 -13.09
C ARG A 152 32.19 4.13 -13.90
N ASN A 153 31.08 3.62 -13.37
CA ASN A 153 29.78 3.57 -14.03
C ASN A 153 28.77 4.60 -13.50
N SER A 154 29.14 5.45 -12.54
CA SER A 154 28.30 6.55 -12.04
C SER A 154 29.00 7.88 -12.20
N SER A 155 28.26 8.86 -12.71
CA SER A 155 28.70 10.26 -12.72
C SER A 155 28.70 10.91 -11.33
N TYR A 156 28.18 10.21 -10.31
CA TYR A 156 28.01 10.73 -8.96
C TYR A 156 28.85 9.95 -7.95
N PRO A 157 29.84 10.59 -7.29
CA PRO A 157 30.63 9.96 -6.25
C PRO A 157 29.82 9.77 -4.96
N LEU A 158 30.17 8.74 -4.18
CA LEU A 158 29.68 8.56 -2.82
C LEU A 158 30.67 9.13 -1.82
N TYR A 159 30.18 9.74 -0.74
CA TYR A 159 31.03 10.26 0.33
C TYR A 159 30.70 9.53 1.63
N TYR A 160 31.73 9.07 2.34
CA TYR A 160 31.55 8.40 3.63
C TYR A 160 32.57 8.81 4.68
N SER A 161 32.20 8.65 5.95
CA SER A 161 33.10 8.76 7.10
C SER A 161 32.73 7.70 8.13
N THR A 162 33.74 7.18 8.82
CA THR A 162 33.58 6.19 9.89
C THR A 162 33.69 6.85 11.26
N GLU A 163 32.92 6.37 12.24
CA GLU A 163 33.02 6.73 13.65
C GLU A 163 32.63 5.55 14.53
N ARG A 164 33.57 5.06 15.34
CA ARG A 164 33.36 3.86 16.18
C ARG A 164 32.78 2.74 15.31
N GLU A 165 31.59 2.24 15.61
CA GLU A 165 30.91 1.15 14.89
C GLU A 165 30.00 1.60 13.75
N VAL A 166 29.98 2.91 13.44
CA VAL A 166 29.00 3.52 12.53
C VAL A 166 29.69 4.14 11.33
N VAL A 167 29.03 4.03 10.17
CA VAL A 167 29.38 4.74 8.94
C VAL A 167 28.28 5.73 8.62
N ILE A 168 28.67 6.95 8.27
CA ILE A 168 27.78 7.93 7.63
C ILE A 168 28.11 7.99 6.15
N ILE A 169 27.09 7.95 5.30
CA ILE A 169 27.23 7.96 3.84
C ILE A 169 26.19 8.87 3.19
N SER A 170 26.58 9.54 2.11
CA SER A 170 25.68 10.36 1.28
C SER A 170 26.14 10.40 -0.17
N GLN A 171 25.22 10.78 -1.06
CA GLN A 171 25.43 10.80 -2.51
C GLN A 171 25.97 12.11 -3.09
N ASN A 172 26.13 13.14 -2.26
CA ASN A 172 26.75 14.39 -2.70
C ASN A 172 27.51 15.06 -1.54
N LYS A 173 28.41 15.97 -1.89
CA LYS A 173 29.30 16.63 -0.93
C LYS A 173 28.53 17.51 0.06
N ASN A 174 27.50 18.23 -0.38
CA ASN A 174 26.74 19.14 0.48
C ASN A 174 25.98 18.37 1.56
N SER A 175 25.29 17.31 1.18
CA SER A 175 24.58 16.40 2.08
C SER A 175 25.54 15.67 3.02
N PHE A 176 26.72 15.29 2.54
CA PHE A 176 27.75 14.70 3.38
C PHE A 176 28.31 15.70 4.43
N LEU A 177 28.52 16.97 4.05
CA LEU A 177 28.95 18.01 4.98
C LEU A 177 27.91 18.24 6.10
N LYS A 178 26.60 18.19 5.79
CA LYS A 178 25.55 18.24 6.82
C LYS A 178 25.69 17.10 7.83
N LEU A 179 25.94 15.86 7.38
CA LEU A 179 26.19 14.72 8.29
C LEU A 179 27.43 14.94 9.17
N LEU A 180 28.50 15.54 8.63
CA LEU A 180 29.69 15.89 9.40
C LEU A 180 29.42 17.00 10.44
N ASN A 181 28.58 17.99 10.11
CA ASN A 181 28.19 19.05 11.03
C ASN A 181 27.35 18.49 12.20
N ILE A 182 26.43 17.56 11.92
CA ILE A 182 25.64 16.88 12.96
C ILE A 182 26.56 16.03 13.84
N LYS A 183 27.47 15.26 13.24
CA LYS A 183 28.47 14.45 13.94
C LYS A 183 29.36 15.28 14.86
N SER A 184 29.77 16.48 14.43
CA SER A 184 30.61 17.38 15.25
C SER A 184 29.83 18.18 16.30
N GLY A 185 28.48 18.11 16.28
CA GLY A 185 27.60 18.89 17.15
C GLY A 185 27.41 20.34 16.72
N ALA A 186 27.91 20.72 15.53
CA ALA A 186 27.71 22.05 14.94
C ALA A 186 26.25 22.26 14.47
N GLU A 187 25.58 21.18 14.06
CA GLU A 187 24.15 21.16 13.72
C GLU A 187 23.39 20.15 14.57
N LYS A 188 22.09 20.39 14.75
CA LYS A 188 21.20 19.44 15.45
C LYS A 188 20.64 18.44 14.45
N GLY A 189 20.83 17.16 14.73
CA GLY A 189 20.13 16.08 14.04
C GLY A 189 18.73 15.85 14.60
N ILE A 190 18.14 14.73 14.19
CA ILE A 190 16.84 14.27 14.70
C ILE A 190 16.91 14.01 16.22
N PRO A 191 15.89 14.40 17.00
CA PRO A 191 15.92 14.24 18.46
C PRO A 191 15.82 12.76 18.88
N ARG A 192 16.42 12.41 20.03
CA ARG A 192 16.44 11.02 20.55
C ARG A 192 15.07 10.40 20.78
N ASN A 193 14.04 11.22 21.01
CA ASN A 193 12.67 10.79 21.26
C ASN A 193 11.78 10.84 20.00
N PHE A 194 12.37 10.88 18.80
CA PHE A 194 11.63 10.96 17.54
C PHE A 194 10.61 9.83 17.37
N TRP A 195 11.02 8.59 17.62
CA TRP A 195 10.12 7.45 17.73
C TRP A 195 9.43 7.48 19.09
N GLU A 196 8.25 8.06 19.16
CA GLU A 196 7.51 8.20 20.43
C GLU A 196 6.82 6.88 20.84
N LYS A 197 6.31 6.13 19.86
CA LYS A 197 5.60 4.84 20.04
C LYS A 197 6.48 3.67 19.64
N GLU A 198 6.30 2.54 20.33
CA GLU A 198 6.95 1.26 20.02
C GLU A 198 8.47 1.36 19.82
N LYS A 199 9.15 2.13 20.69
CA LYS A 199 10.61 2.36 20.65
C LYS A 199 11.45 1.09 20.62
N GLY A 200 10.96 0.01 21.22
CA GLY A 200 11.65 -1.27 21.29
C GLY A 200 11.41 -2.18 20.09
N TRP A 201 10.66 -1.74 19.09
CA TRP A 201 10.46 -2.52 17.87
C TRP A 201 11.67 -2.37 16.95
N PRO A 202 12.01 -3.41 16.16
CA PRO A 202 13.23 -3.43 15.35
C PRO A 202 13.20 -2.49 14.15
N ALA A 203 12.03 -1.93 13.80
CA ALA A 203 11.91 -1.16 12.59
C ALA A 203 10.80 -0.09 12.63
N HIS A 204 11.11 1.05 12.02
CA HIS A 204 10.29 2.25 11.97
C HIS A 204 10.40 2.94 10.61
N ILE A 205 9.32 3.59 10.21
CA ILE A 205 9.27 4.43 9.01
C ILE A 205 8.42 5.67 9.27
N GLU A 206 8.85 6.80 8.71
CA GLU A 206 8.07 8.03 8.58
C GLU A 206 8.10 8.50 7.13
N ILE A 207 6.93 8.69 6.54
CA ILE A 207 6.77 9.22 5.20
C ILE A 207 5.95 10.51 5.30
N CYS A 208 6.49 11.58 4.75
CA CYS A 208 5.83 12.87 4.65
C CYS A 208 5.63 13.22 3.18
N ASP A 209 4.44 13.72 2.85
CA ASP A 209 4.13 14.13 1.47
C ASP A 209 4.53 15.58 1.15
N GLY A 210 5.06 16.33 2.11
CA GLY A 210 5.38 17.76 1.95
C GLY A 210 4.17 18.65 1.65
N GLY A 211 2.94 18.15 1.84
CA GLY A 211 1.71 18.82 1.45
C GLY A 211 1.36 18.71 -0.04
N LEU A 212 2.09 17.89 -0.81
CA LEU A 212 1.88 17.78 -2.25
C LEU A 212 0.59 17.04 -2.65
N MET A 213 0.08 16.11 -1.82
CA MET A 213 -1.11 15.31 -2.17
C MET A 213 -2.38 16.15 -2.34
N PHE A 214 -2.41 17.35 -1.75
CA PHE A 214 -3.57 18.25 -1.76
C PHE A 214 -3.18 19.67 -2.12
N ALA A 215 -2.07 19.85 -2.84
CA ALA A 215 -1.56 21.18 -3.20
C ALA A 215 -2.54 22.01 -4.03
N GLU A 216 -3.49 21.36 -4.72
CA GLU A 216 -4.53 22.01 -5.53
C GLU A 216 -5.70 22.55 -4.69
N ASP A 217 -5.94 22.01 -3.48
CA ASP A 217 -7.15 22.30 -2.69
C ASP A 217 -6.96 23.41 -1.64
N SER A 218 -5.75 23.56 -1.08
CA SER A 218 -5.39 24.61 -0.12
C SER A 218 -3.90 24.49 0.27
N PRO A 219 -3.18 25.60 0.51
CA PRO A 219 -1.80 25.53 0.95
C PRO A 219 -1.72 25.18 2.44
N GLU A 220 -1.98 23.95 2.90
CA GLU A 220 -1.87 23.71 4.36
C GLU A 220 -1.69 22.27 4.86
N SER A 221 -0.57 22.07 5.60
CA SER A 221 -0.13 20.91 6.40
C SER A 221 0.07 19.56 5.69
N PRO A 222 1.28 18.97 5.75
CA PRO A 222 1.56 17.68 5.14
C PRO A 222 0.83 16.53 5.85
N LEU A 223 0.59 15.47 5.09
CA LEU A 223 0.29 14.16 5.64
C LEU A 223 1.59 13.47 6.05
N VAL A 224 1.59 12.93 7.26
CA VAL A 224 2.72 12.18 7.80
C VAL A 224 2.25 10.79 8.21
N LEU A 225 2.66 9.77 7.47
CA LEU A 225 2.48 8.36 7.81
C LEU A 225 3.66 7.91 8.67
N ARG A 226 3.38 7.39 9.87
CA ARG A 226 4.36 6.70 10.71
C ARG A 226 3.94 5.26 10.84
N ALA A 227 4.89 4.33 10.71
CA ALA A 227 4.67 2.94 11.05
C ALA A 227 5.87 2.35 11.80
N ALA A 228 5.59 1.33 12.61
CA ALA A 228 6.58 0.50 13.27
C ALA A 228 6.20 -0.96 13.05
N TRP A 229 7.18 -1.85 12.85
CA TRP A 229 6.89 -3.26 12.62
C TRP A 229 7.85 -4.22 13.34
N ARG A 230 7.38 -5.43 13.60
CA ARG A 230 8.14 -6.54 14.18
C ARG A 230 7.65 -7.89 13.67
N SER A 231 8.51 -8.90 13.72
CA SER A 231 8.13 -10.29 13.48
C SER A 231 7.76 -10.98 14.80
N HIS A 232 6.90 -12.00 14.73
CA HIS A 232 6.65 -12.91 15.83
C HIS A 232 7.31 -14.26 15.54
N ASP A 233 7.95 -14.86 16.54
CA ASP A 233 8.28 -16.28 16.46
C ASP A 233 6.99 -17.06 16.24
N THR A 234 7.02 -18.01 15.31
CA THR A 234 5.84 -18.78 14.91
C THR A 234 5.39 -19.68 16.05
N ASP A 235 4.57 -19.15 16.95
CA ASP A 235 3.92 -19.92 17.99
C ASP A 235 2.78 -20.73 17.37
N LYS A 236 2.71 -22.03 17.69
CA LYS A 236 1.86 -23.05 17.02
C LYS A 236 0.33 -22.80 17.04
N LYS A 237 -0.14 -21.67 17.56
CA LYS A 237 -1.58 -21.35 17.72
C LYS A 237 -2.12 -20.35 16.71
N ASN A 238 -1.29 -19.55 16.05
CA ASN A 238 -1.73 -18.63 15.00
C ASN A 238 -0.64 -18.55 13.93
N ASP A 239 -1.01 -18.72 12.67
CA ASP A 239 -0.09 -18.58 11.53
C ASP A 239 0.42 -17.13 11.33
N LYS A 240 0.16 -16.23 12.29
CA LYS A 240 0.64 -14.84 12.32
C LYS A 240 2.16 -14.85 12.51
N ILE A 241 2.86 -14.23 11.56
CA ILE A 241 4.34 -14.19 11.55
C ILE A 241 4.89 -12.78 11.83
N GLY A 242 4.03 -11.77 11.91
CA GLY A 242 4.43 -10.43 12.36
C GLY A 242 3.28 -9.43 12.40
N GLU A 243 3.62 -8.22 12.82
CA GLU A 243 2.69 -7.10 12.91
C GLU A 243 3.35 -5.74 12.70
N ALA A 244 2.56 -4.80 12.19
CA ALA A 244 2.88 -3.40 12.11
C ALA A 244 1.78 -2.57 12.77
N ILE A 245 2.16 -1.48 13.41
CA ILE A 245 1.23 -0.42 13.80
C ILE A 245 1.49 0.79 12.92
N TRP A 246 0.43 1.50 12.56
CA TRP A 246 0.55 2.68 11.70
C TRP A 246 -0.33 3.81 12.20
N ARG A 247 0.07 5.04 11.87
CA ARG A 247 -0.67 6.26 12.15
C ARG A 247 -0.41 7.30 11.08
N ILE A 248 -1.46 8.00 10.66
CA ILE A 248 -1.40 9.14 9.74
C ILE A 248 -1.72 10.40 10.54
N LYS A 249 -0.88 11.43 10.47
CA LYS A 249 -1.17 12.76 11.00
C LYS A 249 -1.59 13.69 9.85
N GLY A 250 -2.54 14.58 10.11
CA GLY A 250 -3.04 15.57 9.12
C GLY A 250 -4.28 15.13 8.35
N LEU A 251 -4.68 13.86 8.47
CA LEU A 251 -5.87 13.31 7.81
C LEU A 251 -7.17 13.96 8.33
N GLU A 252 -7.18 14.31 9.61
CA GLU A 252 -8.31 14.95 10.30
C GLU A 252 -8.66 16.33 9.72
N LYS A 253 -7.71 16.99 9.06
CA LYS A 253 -7.92 18.27 8.38
C LYS A 253 -8.46 18.12 6.96
N ARG A 254 -8.52 16.89 6.44
CA ARG A 254 -8.90 16.57 5.05
C ARG A 254 -10.23 15.87 4.94
N ILE A 255 -10.60 15.13 5.96
CA ILE A 255 -11.89 14.45 6.01
C ILE A 255 -12.88 15.35 6.73
N SER A 256 -14.09 15.49 6.17
CA SER A 256 -15.18 16.22 6.82
C SER A 256 -15.34 15.79 8.28
N PRO A 257 -15.37 16.72 9.25
CA PRO A 257 -15.57 16.38 10.66
C PRO A 257 -16.87 15.60 10.91
N LEU A 258 -17.88 15.76 10.05
CA LEU A 258 -19.11 14.99 10.11
C LEU A 258 -18.87 13.51 9.79
N PHE A 259 -18.06 13.22 8.77
CA PHE A 259 -17.72 11.86 8.39
C PHE A 259 -16.77 11.22 9.41
N LEU A 260 -15.78 11.96 9.92
CA LEU A 260 -14.91 11.44 10.99
C LEU A 260 -15.71 11.04 12.25
N LYS A 261 -16.79 11.77 12.57
CA LYS A 261 -17.68 11.43 13.69
C LYS A 261 -18.55 10.20 13.44
N SER A 262 -18.79 9.83 12.18
CA SER A 262 -19.56 8.62 11.84
C SER A 262 -18.72 7.35 11.85
N LEU A 263 -17.38 7.49 11.82
CA LEU A 263 -16.44 6.38 11.94
C LEU A 263 -16.20 6.04 13.41
N LYS A 264 -16.95 5.06 13.93
CA LYS A 264 -16.80 4.58 15.31
C LYS A 264 -16.39 3.11 15.35
N PRO A 265 -15.41 2.76 16.20
CA PRO A 265 -15.03 1.36 16.39
C PRO A 265 -16.20 0.57 16.97
N LYS A 266 -16.50 -0.58 16.39
CA LYS A 266 -17.46 -1.55 16.91
C LYS A 266 -16.89 -2.95 16.90
N THR A 267 -17.51 -3.83 17.68
CA THR A 267 -17.26 -5.27 17.59
C THR A 267 -17.98 -5.82 16.36
N TRP A 268 -17.25 -6.52 15.51
CA TRP A 268 -17.73 -7.10 14.26
C TRP A 268 -18.35 -8.48 14.48
N ASP A 269 -19.41 -8.82 13.76
CA ASP A 269 -19.97 -10.18 13.77
C ASP A 269 -19.12 -11.12 12.90
N THR A 270 -18.00 -11.57 13.46
CA THR A 270 -17.03 -12.40 12.73
C THR A 270 -17.55 -13.76 12.27
N ALA A 271 -18.69 -14.23 12.79
CA ALA A 271 -19.25 -15.55 12.52
C ALA A 271 -20.26 -15.56 11.37
N ASN A 272 -20.99 -14.46 11.15
CA ASN A 272 -22.07 -14.39 10.18
C ASN A 272 -21.75 -13.61 8.90
N CYS A 273 -20.59 -12.94 8.83
CA CYS A 273 -20.11 -12.30 7.60
C CYS A 273 -19.96 -13.31 6.46
N ILE A 274 -20.29 -12.88 5.25
CA ILE A 274 -20.18 -13.68 4.03
C ILE A 274 -18.94 -13.21 3.26
N ILE A 275 -17.90 -14.05 3.25
CA ILE A 275 -16.68 -13.82 2.48
C ILE A 275 -16.63 -14.86 1.35
N PRO A 276 -16.66 -14.46 0.06
CA PRO A 276 -16.59 -15.37 -1.07
C PRO A 276 -15.28 -16.15 -1.12
N GLU A 277 -15.36 -17.44 -1.47
CA GLU A 277 -14.19 -18.32 -1.62
C GLU A 277 -13.99 -18.78 -3.08
N PRO A 278 -12.76 -18.71 -3.64
CA PRO A 278 -11.50 -18.32 -2.98
C PRO A 278 -11.43 -16.82 -2.67
N LEU A 279 -11.03 -16.48 -1.44
CA LEU A 279 -10.77 -15.08 -1.05
C LEU A 279 -9.59 -14.52 -1.85
N LEU A 280 -9.77 -13.35 -2.47
CA LEU A 280 -8.68 -12.51 -2.95
C LEU A 280 -8.53 -11.29 -2.04
N ILE A 281 -9.57 -10.47 -1.93
CA ILE A 281 -9.62 -9.27 -1.09
C ILE A 281 -11.01 -9.16 -0.48
N SER A 282 -11.11 -8.84 0.81
CA SER A 282 -12.37 -8.48 1.47
C SER A 282 -12.12 -7.29 2.38
N ALA A 283 -13.04 -6.33 2.38
CA ALA A 283 -12.95 -5.09 3.13
C ALA A 283 -14.27 -4.81 3.84
N GLY A 284 -14.24 -4.64 5.16
CA GLY A 284 -15.38 -4.22 5.95
C GLY A 284 -15.23 -2.77 6.40
N LEU A 285 -16.30 -1.98 6.26
CA LEU A 285 -16.41 -0.65 6.86
C LEU A 285 -17.71 -0.55 7.66
N ASN A 286 -17.65 0.03 8.85
CA ASN A 286 -18.82 0.36 9.65
C ASN A 286 -19.01 1.88 9.73
N ILE A 287 -20.18 2.35 9.32
CA ILE A 287 -20.58 3.76 9.42
C ILE A 287 -21.80 3.83 10.34
N ASP A 288 -21.62 4.38 11.55
CA ASP A 288 -22.67 4.44 12.58
C ASP A 288 -23.89 5.27 12.09
N LYS A 289 -23.62 6.45 11.54
CA LYS A 289 -24.65 7.31 10.97
C LYS A 289 -24.10 8.18 9.86
N LEU A 290 -24.51 7.90 8.62
CA LEU A 290 -24.22 8.74 7.48
C LEU A 290 -25.18 9.93 7.46
N SER A 291 -24.62 11.14 7.31
CA SER A 291 -25.39 12.40 7.31
C SER A 291 -24.83 13.37 6.27
N GLY A 292 -25.53 14.47 6.02
CA GLY A 292 -25.18 15.42 4.96
C GLY A 292 -25.81 15.08 3.61
N SER A 293 -25.49 15.87 2.59
CA SER A 293 -25.96 15.61 1.23
C SER A 293 -25.07 14.57 0.56
N GLN A 294 -25.62 13.88 -0.45
CA GLN A 294 -24.88 12.87 -1.22
C GLN A 294 -23.57 13.39 -1.82
N LYS A 295 -23.52 14.68 -2.18
CA LYS A 295 -22.33 15.34 -2.74
C LYS A 295 -21.22 15.54 -1.71
N ASP A 296 -21.56 15.53 -0.42
CA ASP A 296 -20.62 15.73 0.68
C ASP A 296 -19.96 14.42 1.14
N TRP A 297 -20.37 13.28 0.58
CA TRP A 297 -19.83 11.98 0.96
C TRP A 297 -18.52 11.70 0.22
N PRO A 298 -17.50 11.17 0.92
CA PRO A 298 -16.24 10.85 0.28
C PRO A 298 -16.40 9.69 -0.72
N PHE A 299 -15.56 9.67 -1.75
CA PHE A 299 -15.42 8.49 -2.60
C PHE A 299 -15.02 7.26 -1.77
N PRO A 300 -15.61 6.07 -2.00
CA PRO A 300 -16.58 5.74 -3.06
C PRO A 300 -18.07 5.84 -2.64
N LEU A 301 -18.40 6.39 -1.47
CA LEU A 301 -19.78 6.42 -0.95
C LEU A 301 -20.72 7.29 -1.80
N ASN A 302 -20.22 8.38 -2.37
CA ASN A 302 -20.98 9.19 -3.31
C ASN A 302 -21.37 8.40 -4.58
N THR A 303 -20.45 7.63 -5.14
CA THR A 303 -20.70 6.75 -6.29
C THR A 303 -21.68 5.62 -5.94
N ALA A 304 -21.54 5.02 -4.76
CA ALA A 304 -22.50 4.02 -4.26
C ALA A 304 -23.91 4.61 -4.11
N ALA A 305 -23.99 5.88 -3.70
CA ALA A 305 -25.26 6.57 -3.61
C ALA A 305 -25.87 6.88 -4.99
N GLU A 306 -25.05 7.27 -5.97
CA GLU A 306 -25.51 7.47 -7.35
C GLU A 306 -26.10 6.17 -7.90
N PHE A 307 -25.39 5.06 -7.73
CA PHE A 307 -25.89 3.73 -8.09
C PHE A 307 -27.22 3.40 -7.38
N GLY A 308 -27.31 3.65 -6.08
CA GLY A 308 -28.52 3.47 -5.29
C GLY A 308 -29.71 4.26 -5.87
N THR A 309 -29.48 5.51 -6.29
CA THR A 309 -30.52 6.32 -6.93
C THR A 309 -30.92 5.77 -8.31
N THR A 310 -29.97 5.25 -9.09
CA THR A 310 -30.23 4.62 -10.39
C THR A 310 -31.11 3.38 -10.27
N ILE A 311 -30.94 2.56 -9.22
CA ILE A 311 -31.81 1.41 -8.95
C ILE A 311 -33.12 1.79 -8.22
N GLY A 312 -33.42 3.09 -8.10
CA GLY A 312 -34.72 3.59 -7.64
C GLY A 312 -34.87 3.74 -6.12
N LEU A 313 -33.78 3.71 -5.35
CA LEU A 313 -33.82 3.99 -3.92
C LEU A 313 -33.81 5.50 -3.66
N SER A 314 -34.57 5.93 -2.64
CA SER A 314 -34.51 7.31 -2.17
C SER A 314 -33.20 7.58 -1.43
N VAL A 315 -32.76 8.85 -1.42
CA VAL A 315 -31.56 9.28 -0.67
C VAL A 315 -31.61 8.87 0.80
N LYS A 316 -32.80 8.89 1.43
CA LYS A 316 -32.96 8.44 2.83
C LYS A 316 -32.79 6.93 2.99
N GLN A 317 -33.25 6.13 2.04
CA GLN A 317 -33.03 4.68 2.05
C GLN A 317 -31.55 4.38 1.88
N ILE A 318 -30.89 5.02 0.91
CA ILE A 318 -29.44 4.88 0.67
C ILE A 318 -28.64 5.26 1.91
N GLN A 319 -28.96 6.40 2.54
CA GLN A 319 -28.36 6.82 3.80
C GLN A 319 -28.44 5.73 4.87
N LYS A 320 -29.62 5.12 5.03
CA LYS A 320 -29.84 4.06 6.01
C LYS A 320 -29.14 2.75 5.65
N ILE A 321 -29.08 2.38 4.37
CA ILE A 321 -28.39 1.18 3.88
C ILE A 321 -26.87 1.31 4.11
N LEU A 322 -26.30 2.47 3.80
CA LEU A 322 -24.88 2.75 4.01
C LEU A 322 -24.54 3.08 5.47
N SER A 323 -25.54 3.35 6.32
CA SER A 323 -25.38 3.50 7.77
C SER A 323 -25.49 2.12 8.42
N GLY A 324 -24.38 1.40 8.44
CA GLY A 324 -24.29 0.07 9.00
C GLY A 324 -22.95 -0.55 8.67
N GLU A 325 -22.91 -1.88 8.73
CA GLU A 325 -21.79 -2.65 8.21
C GLU A 325 -21.96 -2.81 6.71
N THR A 326 -20.89 -2.54 5.99
CA THR A 326 -20.78 -2.86 4.56
C THR A 326 -19.50 -3.66 4.36
N ILE A 327 -19.61 -4.82 3.72
CA ILE A 327 -18.46 -5.65 3.37
C ILE A 327 -18.38 -5.75 1.86
N PHE A 328 -17.29 -5.28 1.30
CA PHE A 328 -16.95 -5.43 -0.10
C PHE A 328 -15.97 -6.59 -0.26
N SER A 329 -16.21 -7.50 -1.19
CA SER A 329 -15.36 -8.66 -1.44
C SER A 329 -15.07 -8.82 -2.93
N ILE A 330 -13.81 -9.16 -3.22
CA ILE A 330 -13.33 -9.70 -4.48
C ILE A 330 -12.84 -11.12 -4.20
N GLY A 331 -13.41 -12.08 -4.89
CA GLY A 331 -13.14 -13.49 -4.63
C GLY A 331 -14.17 -14.37 -5.30
N GLY A 332 -14.12 -15.65 -5.01
CA GLY A 332 -14.96 -16.59 -5.72
C GLY A 332 -14.61 -16.66 -7.21
N HIS A 333 -15.57 -17.17 -7.96
CA HIS A 333 -15.51 -17.20 -9.41
C HIS A 333 -16.79 -16.59 -9.97
N ASN A 334 -16.64 -15.87 -11.07
CA ASN A 334 -17.72 -15.49 -11.96
C ASN A 334 -17.47 -16.14 -13.32
N LYS A 335 -18.49 -16.81 -13.84
CA LYS A 335 -18.49 -17.38 -15.19
C LYS A 335 -18.95 -16.32 -16.16
N LEU A 336 -18.01 -15.75 -16.93
CA LEU A 336 -18.33 -14.92 -18.08
C LEU A 336 -18.07 -15.73 -19.35
N LEU A 337 -19.13 -16.27 -19.96
CA LEU A 337 -19.02 -17.20 -21.09
C LEU A 337 -18.09 -18.40 -20.78
N TRP A 338 -16.92 -18.48 -21.44
CA TRP A 338 -15.88 -19.50 -21.23
C TRP A 338 -14.73 -19.04 -20.31
N PHE A 339 -14.76 -17.81 -19.80
CA PHE A 339 -13.78 -17.29 -18.86
C PHE A 339 -14.28 -17.42 -17.41
N SER A 340 -13.34 -17.72 -16.51
CA SER A 340 -13.57 -17.68 -15.07
C SER A 340 -12.79 -16.50 -14.51
N LEU A 341 -13.51 -15.45 -14.12
CA LEU A 341 -12.93 -14.24 -13.53
C LEU A 341 -13.19 -14.21 -12.02
N PRO A 342 -12.40 -13.46 -11.23
CA PRO A 342 -12.78 -13.16 -9.86
C PRO A 342 -14.17 -12.50 -9.81
N GLY A 343 -15.02 -12.97 -8.91
CA GLY A 343 -16.31 -12.33 -8.64
C GLY A 343 -16.14 -11.12 -7.73
N PHE A 344 -17.18 -10.28 -7.68
CA PHE A 344 -17.29 -9.23 -6.68
C PHE A 344 -18.64 -9.28 -5.98
N MET A 345 -18.65 -8.93 -4.71
CA MET A 345 -19.84 -8.95 -3.87
C MET A 345 -19.81 -7.80 -2.87
N VAL A 346 -20.98 -7.26 -2.57
CA VAL A 346 -21.20 -6.34 -1.47
C VAL A 346 -22.26 -6.91 -0.55
N GLU A 347 -21.93 -7.00 0.73
CA GLU A 347 -22.85 -7.30 1.82
C GLU A 347 -23.22 -6.00 2.52
N PHE A 348 -24.51 -5.82 2.81
CA PHE A 348 -25.06 -4.74 3.61
C PHE A 348 -25.79 -5.31 4.82
N THR A 349 -25.59 -4.69 5.98
CA THR A 349 -26.33 -5.00 7.20
C THR A 349 -27.21 -3.81 7.58
N GLY A 350 -28.51 -4.04 7.80
CA GLY A 350 -29.45 -2.98 8.15
C GLY A 350 -30.81 -3.49 8.58
N ASP A 351 -31.83 -2.63 8.49
CA ASP A 351 -33.21 -3.03 8.78
C ASP A 351 -33.70 -4.09 7.78
N LYS A 352 -34.40 -5.12 8.28
CA LYS A 352 -34.86 -6.26 7.47
C LYS A 352 -35.71 -5.85 6.27
N ASP A 353 -36.65 -4.94 6.46
CA ASP A 353 -37.53 -4.50 5.38
C ASP A 353 -36.74 -3.68 4.36
N LEU A 354 -35.80 -2.86 4.83
CA LEU A 354 -34.91 -2.09 3.96
C LEU A 354 -33.96 -2.97 3.12
N MET A 355 -33.43 -4.06 3.70
CA MET A 355 -32.62 -5.04 2.97
C MET A 355 -33.44 -5.77 1.90
N LYS A 356 -34.69 -6.09 2.20
CA LYS A 356 -35.63 -6.65 1.23
C LYS A 356 -35.96 -5.68 0.11
N GLU A 357 -36.19 -4.41 0.42
CA GLU A 357 -36.37 -3.35 -0.59
C GLU A 357 -35.15 -3.22 -1.51
N LEU A 358 -33.93 -3.25 -0.96
CA LEU A 358 -32.68 -3.21 -1.73
C LEU A 358 -32.57 -4.37 -2.71
N VAL A 359 -32.79 -5.61 -2.26
CA VAL A 359 -32.73 -6.80 -3.13
C VAL A 359 -33.83 -6.76 -4.20
N ASN A 360 -35.03 -6.32 -3.85
CA ASN A 360 -36.11 -6.15 -4.83
C ASN A 360 -35.78 -5.07 -5.87
N ALA A 361 -35.22 -3.94 -5.46
CA ALA A 361 -34.78 -2.87 -6.36
C ALA A 361 -33.69 -3.38 -7.32
N PHE A 362 -32.73 -4.14 -6.81
CA PHE A 362 -31.68 -4.77 -7.61
C PHE A 362 -32.24 -5.63 -8.76
N TRP A 363 -33.14 -6.58 -8.46
CA TRP A 363 -33.74 -7.42 -9.50
C TRP A 363 -34.69 -6.67 -10.42
N SER A 364 -35.56 -5.83 -9.85
CA SER A 364 -36.62 -5.17 -10.62
C SER A 364 -36.15 -3.98 -11.48
N ARG A 365 -34.94 -3.45 -11.26
CA ARG A 365 -34.43 -2.29 -12.01
C ARG A 365 -33.16 -2.57 -12.81
N LEU A 366 -32.25 -3.36 -12.26
CA LEU A 366 -30.97 -3.65 -12.93
C LEU A 366 -31.06 -4.89 -13.84
N PHE A 367 -31.82 -5.90 -13.42
CA PHE A 367 -32.00 -7.17 -14.14
C PHE A 367 -33.47 -7.37 -14.55
N LEU A 368 -34.03 -6.36 -15.22
CA LEU A 368 -35.42 -6.35 -15.69
C LEU A 368 -35.79 -7.64 -16.44
N GLY A 369 -36.85 -8.30 -15.99
CA GLY A 369 -37.37 -9.53 -16.59
C GLY A 369 -36.64 -10.81 -16.19
N VAL A 370 -35.62 -10.73 -15.32
CA VAL A 370 -34.93 -11.90 -14.77
C VAL A 370 -35.62 -12.31 -13.47
N GLU A 371 -36.11 -13.55 -13.44
CA GLU A 371 -36.69 -14.13 -12.24
C GLU A 371 -35.59 -14.92 -11.49
N PRO A 372 -35.16 -14.47 -10.31
CA PRO A 372 -34.04 -15.10 -9.60
C PRO A 372 -34.44 -16.47 -9.06
N LYS A 373 -33.54 -17.44 -9.20
CA LYS A 373 -33.69 -18.76 -8.59
C LYS A 373 -33.37 -18.67 -7.11
N PRO A 374 -34.22 -19.21 -6.21
CA PRO A 374 -33.95 -19.22 -4.76
C PRO A 374 -32.58 -19.83 -4.44
N MET A 375 -31.97 -19.34 -3.36
CA MET A 375 -30.65 -19.76 -2.92
C MET A 375 -30.69 -20.23 -1.48
N ASP A 376 -30.03 -21.37 -1.20
CA ASP A 376 -30.05 -21.97 0.14
C ASP A 376 -29.45 -21.03 1.19
N GLY A 377 -30.13 -20.93 2.34
CA GLY A 377 -29.72 -20.06 3.45
C GLY A 377 -30.14 -18.59 3.32
N PHE A 378 -30.95 -18.23 2.32
CA PHE A 378 -31.51 -16.89 2.11
C PHE A 378 -33.04 -16.90 2.09
N ASP A 379 -33.63 -15.86 2.67
CA ASP A 379 -35.08 -15.72 2.86
C ASP A 379 -35.78 -15.09 1.64
N PHE A 380 -35.05 -14.28 0.85
CA PHE A 380 -35.58 -13.57 -0.31
C PHE A 380 -34.50 -13.30 -1.36
N GLY A 381 -34.93 -13.05 -2.60
CA GLY A 381 -34.05 -12.91 -3.76
C GLY A 381 -33.52 -14.26 -4.25
N GLY A 382 -32.30 -14.28 -4.78
CA GLY A 382 -31.70 -15.48 -5.31
C GLY A 382 -30.52 -15.22 -6.24
N THR A 383 -30.39 -16.06 -7.27
CA THR A 383 -29.32 -16.00 -8.27
C THR A 383 -29.87 -16.17 -9.68
N ALA A 384 -29.17 -15.59 -10.66
CA ALA A 384 -29.44 -15.79 -12.07
C ALA A 384 -28.13 -15.88 -12.87
N ASN A 385 -28.20 -16.47 -14.06
CA ASN A 385 -27.08 -16.52 -15.00
C ASN A 385 -27.47 -15.73 -16.25
N VAL A 386 -26.94 -14.52 -16.39
CA VAL A 386 -27.23 -13.62 -17.51
C VAL A 386 -26.00 -12.75 -17.80
N PRO A 387 -25.40 -12.81 -19.01
CA PRO A 387 -24.31 -13.72 -19.42
C PRO A 387 -23.19 -14.04 -18.38
N PHE A 388 -23.25 -13.44 -17.20
CA PHE A 388 -22.44 -13.72 -16.03
C PHE A 388 -23.31 -14.26 -14.88
N SER A 389 -22.69 -14.83 -13.85
CA SER A 389 -23.43 -15.19 -12.63
C SER A 389 -23.72 -13.95 -11.79
N VAL A 390 -24.97 -13.80 -11.38
CA VAL A 390 -25.49 -12.69 -10.58
C VAL A 390 -26.09 -13.23 -9.30
N VAL A 391 -25.83 -12.58 -8.18
CA VAL A 391 -26.47 -12.86 -6.89
C VAL A 391 -27.05 -11.57 -6.33
N GLY A 392 -28.31 -11.66 -5.92
CA GLY A 392 -29.03 -10.62 -5.20
C GLY A 392 -29.95 -11.32 -4.21
N ALA A 393 -29.51 -11.51 -2.98
CA ALA A 393 -30.23 -12.31 -2.00
C ALA A 393 -30.12 -11.68 -0.60
N GLY A 394 -31.06 -11.98 0.28
CA GLY A 394 -30.98 -11.52 1.67
C GLY A 394 -31.56 -12.51 2.67
N ARG A 395 -31.08 -12.41 3.91
CA ARG A 395 -31.51 -13.21 5.07
C ARG A 395 -31.56 -12.30 6.28
N GLU A 396 -32.63 -12.37 7.06
CA GLU A 396 -32.80 -11.52 8.24
C GLU A 396 -32.50 -10.02 7.98
N ASN A 397 -31.40 -9.52 8.54
CA ASN A 397 -30.94 -8.13 8.47
C ASN A 397 -29.77 -7.92 7.48
N ILE A 398 -29.49 -8.92 6.63
CA ILE A 398 -28.37 -8.93 5.67
C ILE A 398 -28.90 -8.98 4.23
N ALA A 399 -28.32 -8.18 3.34
CA ALA A 399 -28.46 -8.30 1.90
C ALA A 399 -27.11 -8.42 1.21
N ILE A 400 -26.99 -9.34 0.25
CA ILE A 400 -25.83 -9.48 -0.62
C ILE A 400 -26.19 -9.18 -2.07
N LEU A 401 -25.37 -8.38 -2.72
CA LEU A 401 -25.47 -8.04 -4.13
C LEU A 401 -24.11 -8.29 -4.80
N GLY A 402 -24.07 -8.95 -5.94
CA GLY A 402 -22.78 -9.20 -6.58
C GLY A 402 -22.86 -9.91 -7.92
N LEU A 403 -21.72 -9.88 -8.61
CA LEU A 403 -21.45 -10.67 -9.79
C LEU A 403 -20.49 -11.79 -9.39
N LEU A 404 -21.03 -12.91 -8.95
CA LEU A 404 -20.29 -14.11 -8.56
C LEU A 404 -21.21 -15.33 -8.69
N SER A 405 -20.61 -16.51 -8.85
CA SER A 405 -21.34 -17.76 -8.87
C SER A 405 -21.76 -18.15 -7.44
N PRO A 406 -23.00 -18.67 -7.24
CA PRO A 406 -23.55 -18.94 -5.91
C PRO A 406 -22.73 -19.96 -5.12
N GLU A 407 -21.98 -20.84 -5.80
CA GLU A 407 -21.09 -21.82 -5.17
C GLU A 407 -19.92 -21.16 -4.42
N SER A 408 -19.61 -19.90 -4.73
CA SER A 408 -18.56 -19.12 -4.08
C SER A 408 -19.01 -18.54 -2.73
N ILE A 409 -20.31 -18.55 -2.43
CA ILE A 409 -20.94 -17.94 -1.24
C ILE A 409 -21.06 -18.95 -0.08
N LYS A 410 -20.46 -20.15 -0.22
CA LYS A 410 -20.47 -21.16 0.84
C LYS A 410 -19.96 -20.55 2.15
N ALA A 411 -20.70 -20.78 3.24
CA ALA A 411 -20.48 -20.21 4.57
C ALA A 411 -19.22 -20.75 5.28
N THR A 412 -18.05 -20.57 4.66
CA THR A 412 -16.76 -21.08 5.14
C THR A 412 -15.73 -19.97 5.37
N GLY A 413 -15.86 -18.81 4.73
CA GLY A 413 -14.98 -17.67 4.98
C GLY A 413 -15.31 -17.02 6.31
N ARG A 414 -14.60 -17.40 7.37
CA ARG A 414 -14.83 -16.86 8.71
C ARG A 414 -13.80 -15.78 9.06
N LEU A 415 -14.31 -14.60 9.35
CA LEU A 415 -13.51 -13.46 9.80
C LEU A 415 -12.83 -13.75 11.15
N ASP A 416 -13.36 -14.69 11.93
CA ASP A 416 -12.82 -15.14 13.24
C ASP A 416 -11.38 -15.69 13.16
N SER A 417 -10.95 -16.12 11.97
CA SER A 417 -9.58 -16.55 11.70
C SER A 417 -8.58 -15.39 11.64
N PHE A 418 -9.06 -14.16 11.51
CA PHE A 418 -8.23 -12.95 11.34
C PHE A 418 -8.50 -11.89 12.41
N LEU A 419 -9.76 -11.69 12.78
CA LEU A 419 -10.20 -10.69 13.76
C LEU A 419 -10.75 -11.39 14.99
N LYS A 420 -10.37 -10.93 16.19
CA LYS A 420 -10.91 -11.53 17.42
C LYS A 420 -12.37 -11.15 17.60
N SER A 421 -13.16 -12.03 18.21
CA SER A 421 -14.59 -11.82 18.44
C SER A 421 -14.93 -10.61 19.32
N ASP A 422 -14.00 -10.15 20.15
CA ASP A 422 -14.16 -8.99 21.04
C ASP A 422 -13.47 -7.73 20.50
N GLU A 423 -12.79 -7.82 19.37
CA GLU A 423 -12.01 -6.73 18.81
C GLU A 423 -12.90 -5.62 18.25
N LYS A 424 -12.56 -4.37 18.58
CA LYS A 424 -13.26 -3.19 18.07
C LYS A 424 -12.48 -2.53 16.95
N ALA A 425 -13.12 -2.34 15.80
CA ALA A 425 -12.53 -1.68 14.65
C ALA A 425 -13.57 -0.84 13.90
N ILE A 426 -13.13 0.25 13.27
CA ILE A 426 -13.94 1.04 12.33
C ILE A 426 -14.10 0.26 11.02
N GLY A 427 -13.05 -0.43 10.61
CA GLY A 427 -13.02 -1.22 9.39
C GLY A 427 -11.80 -2.12 9.35
N TRP A 428 -11.79 -3.01 8.37
CA TRP A 428 -10.74 -3.99 8.16
C TRP A 428 -10.61 -4.32 6.67
N VAL A 429 -9.43 -4.77 6.26
CA VAL A 429 -9.16 -5.33 4.92
C VAL A 429 -8.36 -6.60 5.11
N ILE A 430 -8.81 -7.70 4.49
CA ILE A 430 -8.07 -8.95 4.39
C ILE A 430 -7.75 -9.18 2.93
N ALA A 431 -6.50 -9.52 2.64
CA ALA A 431 -6.09 -9.88 1.29
C ALA A 431 -5.25 -11.16 1.31
N ASP A 432 -5.59 -12.09 0.43
CA ASP A 432 -4.71 -13.19 0.02
C ASP A 432 -3.85 -12.67 -1.12
N LEU A 433 -2.69 -12.10 -0.77
CA LEU A 433 -1.80 -11.44 -1.73
C LEU A 433 -1.30 -12.42 -2.80
N PRO A 434 -0.90 -13.67 -2.49
CA PRO A 434 -0.53 -14.62 -3.52
C PRO A 434 -1.62 -14.93 -4.53
N ARG A 435 -2.85 -15.19 -4.05
CA ARG A 435 -3.98 -15.44 -4.96
C ARG A 435 -4.34 -14.18 -5.75
N THR A 436 -4.26 -13.01 -5.14
CA THR A 436 -4.50 -11.72 -5.81
C THR A 436 -3.49 -11.49 -6.93
N GLY A 437 -2.20 -11.71 -6.67
CA GLY A 437 -1.14 -11.61 -7.67
C GLY A 437 -1.31 -12.61 -8.82
N ALA A 438 -1.80 -13.82 -8.53
CA ALA A 438 -2.15 -14.80 -9.57
C ALA A 438 -3.35 -14.33 -10.42
N ALA A 439 -4.40 -13.83 -9.79
CA ALA A 439 -5.61 -13.35 -10.46
C ALA A 439 -5.35 -12.13 -11.36
N LEU A 440 -4.53 -11.17 -10.91
CA LEU A 440 -4.14 -10.00 -11.73
C LEU A 440 -3.50 -10.42 -13.06
N ARG A 441 -2.63 -11.43 -13.03
CA ARG A 441 -2.00 -11.98 -14.24
C ARG A 441 -3.01 -12.66 -15.17
N ASP A 442 -4.03 -13.32 -14.62
CA ASP A 442 -5.04 -13.98 -15.45
C ASP A 442 -6.02 -12.95 -16.07
N MET A 443 -6.28 -11.83 -15.38
CA MET A 443 -7.03 -10.69 -15.93
C MET A 443 -6.30 -9.99 -17.08
N THR A 444 -4.97 -9.81 -17.01
CA THR A 444 -4.22 -9.17 -18.11
C THR A 444 -4.19 -10.00 -19.38
N LYS A 445 -4.15 -11.34 -19.28
CA LYS A 445 -4.28 -12.23 -20.45
C LYS A 445 -5.62 -12.03 -21.17
N MET A 446 -6.70 -11.77 -20.44
CA MET A 446 -8.00 -11.49 -21.04
C MET A 446 -8.00 -10.15 -21.77
N ASN A 447 -7.38 -9.12 -21.19
CA ASN A 447 -7.26 -7.83 -21.86
C ASN A 447 -6.51 -7.98 -23.20
N ALA A 448 -5.40 -8.73 -23.21
CA ALA A 448 -4.67 -9.04 -24.45
C ALA A 448 -5.54 -9.77 -25.49
N PHE A 449 -6.35 -10.74 -25.07
CA PHE A 449 -7.27 -11.46 -25.95
C PHE A 449 -8.37 -10.55 -26.54
N MET A 450 -8.89 -9.61 -25.77
CA MET A 450 -9.90 -8.66 -26.25
C MET A 450 -9.30 -7.56 -27.14
N SER A 451 -8.06 -7.14 -26.90
CA SER A 451 -7.37 -6.16 -27.75
C SER A 451 -6.88 -6.74 -29.08
N ASP A 452 -6.55 -8.04 -29.13
CA ASP A 452 -6.17 -8.69 -30.41
C ASP A 452 -7.35 -8.88 -31.36
N SER A 453 -8.59 -8.73 -30.87
CA SER A 453 -9.80 -8.87 -31.70
C SER A 453 -10.21 -7.61 -32.48
N SER A 454 -9.43 -6.52 -32.39
CA SER A 454 -9.65 -5.29 -33.15
C SER A 454 -8.73 -5.12 -34.37
N LEU A 455 -8.14 -6.20 -34.87
CA LEU A 455 -7.42 -6.21 -36.15
C LEU A 455 -8.27 -6.90 -37.20
N ASP A 456 -9.06 -6.11 -37.93
CA ASP A 456 -9.38 -6.31 -39.37
C ASP A 456 -10.46 -5.29 -39.81
N GLU A 457 -10.10 -4.01 -39.96
CA GLU A 457 -10.72 -3.15 -40.99
C GLU A 457 -9.63 -2.25 -41.60
N ASP A 458 -8.96 -2.80 -42.61
CA ASP A 458 -8.11 -2.08 -43.55
C ASP A 458 -8.94 -1.07 -44.35
N HIS A 459 -8.84 0.22 -44.04
CA HIS A 459 -9.14 1.28 -45.00
C HIS A 459 -8.05 2.36 -45.01
N SER A 460 -7.16 2.22 -45.99
CA SER A 460 -6.29 3.29 -46.49
C SER A 460 -7.14 4.33 -47.24
N TYR A 461 -7.16 5.57 -46.76
CA TYR A 461 -7.11 6.80 -47.56
C TYR A 461 -6.53 7.91 -46.69
N GLY A 462 -5.60 8.68 -47.27
CA GLY A 462 -4.91 9.78 -46.59
C GLY A 462 -5.70 11.09 -46.54
N ASP A 463 -4.96 12.08 -46.04
CA ASP A 463 -5.20 13.52 -45.94
C ASP A 463 -5.87 14.05 -44.65
N ASP A 464 -5.00 14.66 -43.83
CA ASP A 464 -5.19 15.90 -43.09
C ASP A 464 -6.58 16.19 -42.49
N THR A 465 -6.80 15.68 -41.27
CA THR A 465 -7.54 16.42 -40.24
C THR A 465 -6.89 16.19 -38.87
N GLU A 466 -6.66 17.28 -38.16
CA GLU A 466 -6.14 17.33 -36.79
C GLU A 466 -6.99 16.45 -35.84
N ASP A 467 -6.51 15.26 -35.52
CA ASP A 467 -7.04 14.43 -34.43
C ASP A 467 -6.55 14.98 -33.08
N ILE A 468 -7.29 15.96 -32.58
CA ILE A 468 -7.09 16.67 -31.30
C ILE A 468 -7.39 15.80 -30.06
N PHE A 469 -7.66 14.49 -30.21
CA PHE A 469 -8.02 13.60 -29.11
C PHE A 469 -7.29 12.24 -29.09
N GLN A 470 -5.98 12.23 -29.37
CA GLN A 470 -5.14 11.13 -28.88
C GLN A 470 -4.32 11.61 -27.67
N PRO A 471 -4.70 11.24 -26.43
CA PRO A 471 -3.84 11.46 -25.28
C PRO A 471 -2.63 10.52 -25.40
N ASP A 472 -1.47 11.10 -25.75
CA ASP A 472 -0.18 10.44 -25.66
C ASP A 472 0.00 9.84 -24.26
N SER A 473 0.21 8.52 -24.22
CA SER A 473 0.37 7.63 -23.05
C SER A 473 -0.89 7.36 -22.21
N SER A 474 -1.78 6.52 -22.75
CA SER A 474 -2.80 5.82 -21.98
C SER A 474 -2.17 4.96 -20.89
N PHE A 475 -2.19 5.45 -19.65
CA PHE A 475 -1.96 4.64 -18.45
C PHE A 475 -3.02 3.54 -18.39
N SER A 476 -2.65 2.30 -18.69
CA SER A 476 -3.49 1.14 -18.42
C SER A 476 -2.92 0.41 -17.22
N PRO A 477 -3.68 0.26 -16.11
CA PRO A 477 -3.30 -0.64 -15.01
C PRO A 477 -3.24 -2.12 -15.43
N PHE A 478 -3.55 -2.42 -16.71
CA PHE A 478 -3.46 -3.72 -17.35
C PHE A 478 -2.26 -3.86 -18.31
N ASP A 479 -1.25 -3.00 -18.20
CA ASP A 479 0.04 -3.27 -18.83
C ASP A 479 0.62 -4.56 -18.25
N GLN A 480 0.79 -5.56 -19.12
CA GLN A 480 1.23 -6.90 -18.76
C GLN A 480 2.56 -6.89 -18.00
N GLY A 481 3.50 -5.99 -18.36
CA GLY A 481 4.79 -5.89 -17.68
C GLY A 481 4.66 -5.38 -16.24
N ILE A 482 3.76 -4.42 -16.01
CA ILE A 482 3.49 -3.86 -14.67
C ILE A 482 2.75 -4.88 -13.81
N SER A 483 1.70 -5.51 -14.36
CA SER A 483 0.92 -6.52 -13.64
C SER A 483 1.71 -7.78 -13.33
N ASP A 484 2.63 -8.21 -14.22
CA ASP A 484 3.50 -9.36 -13.95
C ASP A 484 4.53 -9.04 -12.87
N SER A 485 5.17 -7.87 -12.94
CA SER A 485 6.12 -7.44 -11.91
C SER A 485 5.44 -7.32 -10.55
N PHE A 486 4.28 -6.65 -10.48
CA PHE A 486 3.52 -6.47 -9.25
C PHE A 486 2.95 -7.80 -8.73
N GLY A 487 2.40 -8.62 -9.62
CA GLY A 487 1.87 -9.93 -9.28
C GLY A 487 2.92 -10.89 -8.74
N ASN A 488 4.17 -10.82 -9.22
CA ASN A 488 5.28 -11.60 -8.69
C ASN A 488 5.66 -11.16 -7.27
N VAL A 489 5.71 -9.84 -7.02
CA VAL A 489 5.93 -9.32 -5.65
C VAL A 489 4.86 -9.86 -4.70
N LEU A 490 3.58 -9.81 -5.10
CA LEU A 490 2.48 -10.27 -4.24
C LEU A 490 2.49 -11.78 -3.96
N LYS A 491 3.03 -12.61 -4.86
CA LYS A 491 3.12 -14.08 -4.69
C LYS A 491 4.07 -14.51 -3.58
N ASP A 492 5.14 -13.74 -3.38
CA ASP A 492 6.11 -14.02 -2.33
C ASP A 492 5.61 -13.59 -0.94
N MET A 493 4.45 -12.92 -0.89
CA MET A 493 3.83 -12.44 0.34
C MET A 493 2.89 -13.47 0.98
N GLY A 494 2.49 -13.20 2.22
CA GLY A 494 1.46 -13.97 2.93
C GLY A 494 0.07 -13.36 2.76
N LYS A 495 -0.92 -13.97 3.44
CA LYS A 495 -2.19 -13.27 3.70
C LYS A 495 -1.93 -12.09 4.62
N THR A 496 -2.65 -10.99 4.41
CA THR A 496 -2.49 -9.76 5.18
C THR A 496 -3.85 -9.27 5.68
N LEU A 497 -3.90 -8.84 6.94
CA LEU A 497 -5.04 -8.17 7.56
C LEU A 497 -4.62 -6.76 7.96
N ILE A 498 -5.34 -5.76 7.49
CA ILE A 498 -5.27 -4.37 7.95
C ILE A 498 -6.51 -4.10 8.79
N VAL A 499 -6.34 -3.49 9.96
CA VAL A 499 -7.44 -3.10 10.85
C VAL A 499 -7.31 -1.62 11.17
N TRP A 500 -8.39 -0.86 10.97
CA TRP A 500 -8.51 0.52 11.40
C TRP A 500 -9.11 0.57 12.80
N GLU A 501 -8.29 0.88 13.79
CA GLU A 501 -8.70 1.05 15.18
C GLU A 501 -9.28 2.46 15.39
N THR A 502 -8.72 3.45 14.70
CA THR A 502 -9.24 4.83 14.59
C THR A 502 -9.21 5.29 13.13
N ALA A 503 -9.78 6.45 12.82
CA ALA A 503 -9.72 7.00 11.47
C ALA A 503 -8.29 7.29 11.01
N ASP A 504 -7.38 7.58 11.95
CA ASP A 504 -6.00 7.98 11.71
C ASP A 504 -4.97 6.91 12.08
N SER A 505 -5.37 5.76 12.62
CA SER A 505 -4.43 4.73 13.07
C SER A 505 -4.99 3.32 13.05
N GLY A 506 -4.09 2.35 13.05
CA GLY A 506 -4.46 0.95 13.04
C GLY A 506 -3.27 0.02 13.09
N ARG A 507 -3.54 -1.24 12.74
CA ARG A 507 -2.57 -2.32 12.73
C ARG A 507 -2.63 -3.12 11.44
N ILE A 508 -1.52 -3.78 11.13
CA ILE A 508 -1.39 -4.74 10.03
C ILE A 508 -0.86 -6.04 10.65
N ASN A 509 -1.48 -7.16 10.35
CA ASN A 509 -0.95 -8.48 10.61
C ASN A 509 -0.66 -9.16 9.27
N TRP A 510 0.44 -9.91 9.20
CA TRP A 510 0.68 -10.83 8.10
C TRP A 510 0.87 -12.25 8.60
N TYR A 511 0.45 -13.18 7.77
CA TYR A 511 0.35 -14.60 8.09
C TYR A 511 1.23 -15.41 7.16
N LYS A 512 1.66 -16.59 7.61
CA LYS A 512 2.46 -17.51 6.80
C LYS A 512 1.69 -17.86 5.53
N ASN A 513 2.40 -17.90 4.40
CA ASN A 513 1.83 -18.39 3.16
C ASN A 513 1.48 -19.89 3.33
N SER A 514 0.20 -20.23 3.24
CA SER A 514 -0.26 -21.63 3.21
C SER A 514 0.16 -22.21 1.86
N LYS A 515 1.32 -22.87 1.83
CA LYS A 515 1.76 -23.64 0.66
C LYS A 515 0.83 -24.80 0.38
#